data_AF-A0A382KMC9-F1
#
_entry.id   AF-A0A382KMC9-F1
#
_cell.length_a   1.000
_cell.length_b   1.000
_cell.length_c   1.000
_cell.angle_alpha   90.00
_cell.angle_beta   90.00
_cell.angle_gamma   90.00
#
_symmetry.space_group_name_H-M   'P 1'
#
loop_
_entity.id
_entity.type
_entity.pdbx_description
1 polymer ?
#
loop_
_entity_poly.entity_id
_entity_poly.type
_entity_poly.pdbx_seq_one_letter_code
_entity_poly.pdbx_strand_id
1 'polypeptide(L)' 'MDPQLQVALIIFGLLGFLIWGKWRYDGVTLSALALMVLLGLIPAKEAFLGFGHPAVITVALVLLISKALEKSG' A
#
# COMPACT_ATOMS: atom_id res chain seq x y z
N MET A 1 -3.64 26.45 7.74
CA MET A 1 -2.53 25.71 7.10
C MET A 1 -3.04 25.25 5.75
N ASP A 2 -2.32 25.52 4.68
CA ASP A 2 -2.81 25.27 3.32
C ASP A 2 -3.03 23.77 3.07
N PRO A 3 -4.15 23.35 2.45
CA PRO A 3 -4.44 21.93 2.20
C PRO A 3 -3.35 21.21 1.40
N GLN A 4 -2.65 21.93 0.52
CA GLN A 4 -1.55 21.40 -0.29
C GLN A 4 -0.34 21.01 0.58
N LEU A 5 -0.05 21.78 1.63
CA LEU A 5 1.06 21.53 2.54
C LEU A 5 0.80 20.28 3.40
N GLN A 6 -0.45 20.03 3.80
CA GLN A 6 -0.83 18.83 4.55
C GLN A 6 -0.68 17.56 3.71
N VAL A 7 -1.12 17.58 2.45
CA VAL A 7 -0.96 16.44 1.53
C VAL A 7 0.51 16.17 1.25
N ALA A 8 1.32 17.22 1.03
CA ALA A 8 2.75 17.08 0.79
C ALA A 8 3.47 16.43 1.99
N LEU A 9 3.15 16.84 3.23
CA LEU A 9 3.73 16.24 4.44
C LEU A 9 3.38 14.76 4.59
N ILE A 10 2.14 14.38 4.28
CA ILE A 10 1.69 12.98 4.34
C ILE A 10 2.46 12.14 3.31
N ILE A 11 2.58 12.61 2.07
CA ILE A 11 3.31 11.90 1.00
C ILE A 11 4.79 11.77 1.36
N PHE A 12 5.41 12.83 1.88
CA PHE A 12 6.83 12.82 2.26
C PHE A 12 7.10 11.87 3.43
N GLY A 13 6.20 11.84 4.42
CA GLY A 13 6.25 10.88 5.52
C GLY A 13 6.11 9.43 5.03
N LEU A 14 5.19 9.18 4.09
CA LEU A 14 4.98 7.86 3.47
C LEU A 14 6.21 7.40 2.68
N LEU A 15 6.79 8.28 1.87
CA LEU A 15 8.01 7.99 1.10
C LEU A 15 9.20 7.75 2.02
N GLY A 16 9.36 8.56 3.08
CA GLY A 16 10.41 8.37 4.08
C GLY A 16 10.29 7.02 4.79
N PHE A 17 9.07 6.60 5.16
CA PHE A 17 8.82 5.30 5.77
C PHE A 17 9.06 4.13 4.81
N LEU A 18 8.73 4.31 3.53
CA LEU A 18 8.96 3.32 2.48
C LEU A 18 10.46 3.12 2.21
N ILE A 19 11.25 4.20 2.22
CA ILE A 19 12.70 4.16 1.98
C ILE A 19 13.47 3.60 3.18
N TRP A 20 12.98 3.81 4.42
CA TRP A 20 13.66 3.39 5.65
C TRP A 20 13.94 1.88 5.71
N GLY A 21 13.13 1.05 5.05
CA GLY A 21 13.45 -0.35 4.72
C GLY A 21 13.70 -1.33 5.89
N LYS A 22 13.68 -0.89 7.16
CA LYS A 22 13.93 -1.76 8.31
C LYS A 22 12.78 -2.70 8.65
N TRP A 23 11.55 -2.32 8.29
CA TRP A 23 10.36 -3.12 8.51
C TRP A 23 9.96 -3.79 7.21
N ARG A 24 9.40 -5.01 7.29
CA ARG A 24 8.82 -5.68 6.11
C ARG A 24 7.87 -4.71 5.41
N TYR A 25 8.07 -4.52 4.10
CA TYR A 25 7.30 -3.58 3.30
C TYR A 25 5.79 -3.72 3.50
N ASP A 26 5.27 -4.96 3.57
CA ASP A 26 3.85 -5.24 3.84
C ASP A 26 3.37 -4.73 5.21
N GLY A 27 4.21 -4.86 6.24
CA GLY A 27 3.89 -4.38 7.58
C GLY A 27 3.83 -2.85 7.65
N VAL A 28 4.74 -2.19 6.94
CA VAL A 28 4.75 -0.72 6.82
C VAL A 28 3.49 -0.23 6.12
N THR A 29 3.14 -0.79 4.96
CA THR A 29 1.96 -0.37 4.20
C THR A 29 0.65 -0.67 4.95
N LEU A 30 0.52 -1.83 5.60
CA LEU A 30 -0.66 -2.14 6.42
C LEU A 30 -0.78 -1.20 7.63
N SER A 31 0.32 -0.88 8.30
CA SER A 31 0.31 0.06 9.43
C SER A 31 -0.04 1.49 8.99
N ALA A 32 0.45 1.94 7.82
CA ALA A 32 0.12 3.24 7.26
C ALA A 32 -1.36 3.32 6.87
N LEU A 33 -1.90 2.27 6.24
CA LEU A 33 -3.33 2.17 5.92
C LEU A 33 -4.18 2.19 7.21
N ALA A 34 -3.78 1.44 8.24
CA ALA A 34 -4.46 1.44 9.53
C ALA A 34 -4.45 2.83 10.19
N LEU A 35 -3.32 3.53 10.18
CA LEU A 35 -3.21 4.89 10.71
C LEU A 35 -4.10 5.89 9.94
N MET A 36 -4.16 5.80 8.61
CA MET A 36 -5.04 6.65 7.79
C MET A 36 -6.52 6.44 8.11
N VAL A 37 -6.94 5.21 8.38
CA VAL A 37 -8.31 4.89 8.79
C VAL A 37 -8.59 5.39 10.21
N LEU A 38 -7.66 5.18 11.15
CA LEU A 38 -7.80 5.63 12.55
C LEU A 38 -7.86 7.15 12.67
N LEU A 39 -7.10 7.87 11.84
CA LEU A 39 -7.13 9.33 11.77
C LEU A 39 -8.35 9.88 11.00
N GLY A 40 -9.20 9.01 10.45
CA GLY A 40 -10.42 9.40 9.74
C GLY A 40 -10.17 10.01 8.35
N LEU A 41 -8.96 9.89 7.79
CA LEU A 41 -8.67 10.36 6.43
C LEU A 41 -9.36 9.50 5.37
N ILE A 42 -9.58 8.21 5.67
CA ILE A 42 -10.19 7.25 4.75
C ILE A 42 -11.28 6.47 5.50
N PRO A 43 -12.51 6.38 4.97
CA PRO A 43 -13.55 5.53 5.53
C PRO A 43 -13.09 4.06 5.59
N ALA A 44 -13.26 3.37 6.72
CA ALA A 44 -12.82 1.99 6.88
C ALA A 44 -13.36 1.03 5.80
N LYS A 45 -14.58 1.29 5.31
CA LYS A 45 -15.24 0.54 4.24
C LYS A 45 -14.57 0.70 2.86
N GLU A 46 -13.80 1.78 2.67
CA GLU A 46 -13.13 2.13 1.41
C GLU A 46 -11.62 1.83 1.45
N ALA A 47 -11.05 1.60 2.64
CA ALA A 47 -9.63 1.38 2.84
C ALA A 47 -9.05 0.23 1.97
N PHE A 48 -9.84 -0.80 1.71
CA PHE A 48 -9.43 -1.96 0.92
C PHE A 48 -9.85 -1.89 -0.57
N LEU A 49 -10.51 -0.82 -1.02
CA LEU A 49 -10.90 -0.69 -2.44
C LEU A 49 -9.70 -0.74 -3.38
N GLY A 50 -8.52 -0.32 -2.93
CA GLY A 50 -7.28 -0.41 -3.70
C GLY A 50 -6.86 -1.85 -4.07
N PHE A 51 -7.25 -2.86 -3.29
CA PHE A 51 -6.96 -4.27 -3.61
C PHE A 51 -7.75 -4.78 -4.82
N GLY A 52 -8.90 -4.19 -5.12
CA GLY A 52 -9.69 -4.51 -6.30
C GLY A 52 -9.22 -3.80 -7.57
N HIS A 53 -8.16 -3.00 -7.51
CA HIS A 53 -7.68 -2.25 -8.66
C HIS A 53 -7.09 -3.21 -9.72
N PRO A 54 -7.42 -3.04 -11.02
CA PRO A 54 -6.95 -3.95 -12.08
C PRO A 54 -5.44 -4.18 -12.07
N ALA A 55 -4.64 -3.16 -11.75
CA ALA A 55 -3.19 -3.29 -11.68
C ALA A 55 -2.69 -4.20 -10.54
N VAL A 56 -3.37 -4.22 -9.39
CA VAL A 56 -2.98 -5.10 -8.26
C VAL A 56 -3.27 -6.55 -8.61
N ILE A 57 -4.43 -6.79 -9.22
CA ILE A 57 -4.89 -8.11 -9.63
C ILE A 57 -3.93 -8.69 -10.70
N THR A 58 -3.54 -7.90 -11.69
CA THR A 58 -2.62 -8.39 -12.74
C THR A 58 -1.24 -8.75 -12.19
N VAL A 59 -0.68 -7.96 -11.26
CA VAL A 59 0.59 -8.29 -10.61
C VAL A 59 0.48 -9.60 -9.81
N ALA A 60 -0.59 -9.79 -9.04
CA ALA A 60 -0.82 -11.01 -8.30
C ALA A 60 -0.92 -12.26 -9.22
N LEU A 61 -1.62 -12.13 -10.35
CA LEU A 61 -1.73 -13.21 -11.35
C LEU A 61 -0.39 -13.53 -12.01
N VAL A 62 0.40 -12.51 -12.35
CA VAL A 62 1.74 -12.71 -12.93
C VAL A 62 2.63 -13.48 -11.94
N LEU A 63 2.64 -13.09 -10.66
CA LEU A 63 3.40 -13.81 -9.62
C LEU A 63 2.92 -15.27 -9.45
N LEU A 64 1.61 -15.50 -9.49
CA LEU A 64 1.03 -16.84 -9.42
C LEU A 64 1.48 -17.71 -10.60
N ILE A 65 1.43 -17.18 -11.82
CA ILE A 65 1.87 -17.89 -13.04
C ILE A 65 3.37 -18.18 -12.97
N SER A 66 4.20 -17.22 -12.54
CA SER A 66 5.63 -17.45 -12.35
C SER A 66 5.90 -18.60 -11.40
N LYS A 67 5.15 -18.69 -10.29
CA LYS A 67 5.34 -19.78 -9.32
C LYS A 67 4.82 -21.12 -9.81
N ALA A 68 3.74 -21.13 -10.59
CA ALA A 68 3.22 -22.33 -11.23
C ALA A 68 4.22 -22.92 -12.23
N LEU A 69 4.83 -22.06 -13.05
CA LEU A 69 5.88 -22.45 -14.00
C LEU A 69 7.11 -23.03 -13.29
N GLU A 70 7.60 -22.37 -12.23
CA GLU A 70 8.73 -22.86 -11.41
C GLU A 70 8.48 -24.25 -10.82
N LYS A 71 7.23 -24.60 -10.50
CA LYS A 71 6.86 -25.89 -9.91
C LYS A 71 6.59 -26.99 -10.94
N SER A 72 6.30 -26.61 -12.18
CA SER A 72 5.96 -27.54 -13.27
C SER A 72 7.17 -28.05 -14.07
N GLY A 73 8.35 -27.44 -13.85
CA GLY A 73 9.66 -27.95 -14.30
C GLY A 73 10.43 -28.58 -13.17
#